data_AF-A0A0M8U6X1-F1
#
_entry.id   AF-A0A0M8U6X1-F1
#
_cell.length_a   1.000
_cell.length_b   1.000
_cell.length_c   1.000
_cell.angle_alpha   90.00
_cell.angle_beta   90.00
_cell.angle_gamma   90.00
#
_symmetry.space_group_name_H-M   'P 1'
#
loop_
_entity.id
_entity.type
_entity.pdbx_description
1 polymer ?
#
loop_
_entity_poly.entity_id
_entity_poly.type
_entity_poly.pdbx_seq_one_letter_code
_entity_poly.pdbx_strand_id
1 'polypeptide(L)'
;MWTTLAPLIGVLLGGLMSMLAQRSAGRAVERGEARRSVRELAEARRNERLTHLIAFLSAVQEAERVAVDRYHHNLADEQWQARASQVLDSVWVTQKTIHVLCASEVSEAARSLAWAVQEVIRKGPEDPGEPQDEKVWAHIRPSRQAFLDLVRDQLS
;
A
#
# COMPACT_ATOMS: atom_id res chain seq x y z
N MET A 1 -47.88 53.33 29.72
CA MET A 1 -46.67 52.56 30.10
C MET A 1 -46.62 51.15 29.49
N TRP A 2 -47.21 50.91 28.30
CA TRP A 2 -47.20 49.57 27.65
C TRP A 2 -46.28 49.48 26.43
N THR A 3 -45.71 50.60 25.97
CA THR A 3 -44.94 50.68 24.71
C THR A 3 -43.44 50.38 24.85
N THR A 4 -42.93 50.22 26.08
CA THR A 4 -41.49 49.97 26.34
C THR A 4 -41.10 48.49 26.41
N LEU A 5 -42.07 47.57 26.41
CA LEU A 5 -41.81 46.11 26.49
C LEU A 5 -41.63 45.45 25.12
N ALA A 6 -42.22 46.02 24.06
CA ALA A 6 -42.13 45.47 22.70
C ALA A 6 -40.68 45.35 22.17
N PRO A 7 -39.77 46.31 22.39
CA PRO A 7 -38.38 46.20 21.92
C PRO A 7 -37.58 45.10 22.63
N LEU A 8 -37.82 44.90 23.94
CA LEU A 8 -37.15 43.88 24.75
C LEU A 8 -37.49 42.46 24.29
N ILE A 9 -38.74 42.25 23.89
CA ILE A 9 -39.21 40.96 23.34
C ILE A 9 -38.52 40.65 22.01
N GLY A 10 -38.32 41.65 21.15
CA GLY A 10 -37.62 41.49 19.87
C GLY A 10 -36.15 41.10 20.03
N VAL A 11 -35.44 41.71 20.99
CA VAL A 11 -34.03 41.37 21.28
C VAL A 11 -33.91 39.97 21.89
N LEU A 12 -34.80 39.59 22.80
CA LEU A 12 -34.83 38.24 23.37
C LEU A 12 -35.07 37.17 22.30
N LEU A 13 -36.03 37.40 21.39
CA LEU A 13 -36.31 36.51 20.27
C LEU A 13 -35.12 36.44 19.29
N GLY A 14 -34.51 37.58 18.96
CA GLY A 14 -33.33 37.63 18.08
C GLY A 14 -32.11 36.92 18.67
N GLY A 15 -31.88 37.07 19.99
CA GLY A 15 -30.83 36.39 20.72
C GLY A 15 -31.04 34.89 20.80
N LEU A 16 -32.27 34.44 21.06
CA LEU A 16 -32.62 33.02 21.10
C LEU A 16 -32.47 32.36 19.72
N MET A 17 -32.95 33.03 18.67
CA MET A 17 -32.79 32.56 17.29
C MET A 17 -31.33 32.52 16.85
N SER A 18 -30.52 33.53 17.23
CA SER A 18 -29.07 33.53 16.98
C SER A 18 -28.36 32.40 17.70
N MET A 19 -28.72 32.12 18.96
CA MET A 19 -28.14 31.01 19.74
C MET A 19 -28.47 29.65 19.11
N LEU A 20 -29.72 29.46 18.64
CA LEU A 20 -30.13 28.23 17.95
C LEU A 20 -29.43 28.07 16.59
N ALA A 21 -29.26 29.16 15.84
CA ALA A 21 -28.52 29.17 14.58
C ALA A 21 -27.03 28.85 14.80
N GLN A 22 -26.38 29.44 15.80
CA GLN A 22 -24.98 29.16 16.13
C GLN A 22 -24.78 27.71 16.58
N ARG A 23 -25.72 27.17 17.39
CA ARG A 23 -25.62 25.78 17.87
C ARG A 23 -25.84 24.75 16.76
N SER A 24 -26.72 25.04 15.79
CA SER A 24 -26.93 24.17 14.63
C SER A 24 -25.77 24.27 13.63
N ALA A 25 -25.25 25.47 13.38
CA ALA A 25 -24.06 25.70 12.57
C ALA A 25 -22.82 25.01 13.16
N GLY A 26 -22.58 25.13 14.47
CA GLY A 26 -21.46 24.47 15.15
C GLY A 26 -21.48 22.94 14.98
N ARG A 27 -22.64 22.30 15.19
CA ARG A 27 -22.77 20.84 14.97
C ARG A 27 -22.60 20.44 13.50
N ALA A 28 -22.98 21.30 12.55
CA ALA A 28 -22.79 21.03 11.13
C ALA A 28 -21.31 21.12 10.74
N VAL A 29 -20.59 22.10 11.28
CA VAL A 29 -19.14 22.26 11.12
C VAL A 29 -18.40 21.08 11.75
N GLU A 30 -18.70 20.71 13.00
CA GLU A 30 -18.09 19.55 13.68
C GLU A 30 -18.26 18.25 12.88
N ARG A 31 -19.46 18.00 12.34
CA ARG A 31 -19.71 16.82 11.48
C ARG A 31 -18.96 16.90 10.14
N GLY A 32 -18.81 18.11 9.59
CA GLY A 32 -18.02 18.34 8.39
C GLY A 32 -16.55 18.04 8.62
N GLU A 33 -15.99 18.53 9.72
CA GLU A 33 -14.61 18.29 10.14
C GLU A 33 -14.35 16.81 10.46
N ALA A 34 -15.26 16.14 11.19
CA ALA A 34 -15.15 14.71 11.47
C ALA A 34 -15.18 13.86 10.19
N ARG A 35 -15.97 14.24 9.18
CA ARG A 35 -15.98 13.55 7.88
C ARG A 35 -14.68 13.79 7.09
N ARG A 36 -14.12 14.99 7.17
CA ARG A 36 -12.83 15.32 6.53
C ARG A 36 -11.70 14.54 7.18
N SER A 37 -11.61 14.52 8.51
CA SER A 37 -10.55 13.81 9.22
C SER A 37 -10.57 12.30 8.96
N VAL A 38 -11.76 11.68 8.86
CA VAL A 38 -11.88 10.27 8.49
C VAL A 38 -11.38 10.01 7.06
N ARG A 39 -11.67 10.92 6.11
CA ARG A 39 -11.18 10.81 4.73
C ARG A 39 -9.67 11.00 4.67
N GLU A 40 -9.13 12.00 5.34
CA GLU A 40 -7.68 12.26 5.43
C GLU A 40 -6.94 11.06 6.03
N LEU A 41 -7.47 10.44 7.08
CA LEU A 41 -6.90 9.22 7.66
C LEU A 41 -6.97 8.02 6.70
N ALA A 42 -8.06 7.87 5.95
CA ALA A 42 -8.21 6.80 4.97
C ALA A 42 -7.22 6.98 3.79
N GLU A 43 -7.06 8.21 3.31
CA GLU A 43 -6.10 8.58 2.27
C GLU A 43 -4.65 8.38 2.75
N ALA A 44 -4.33 8.80 3.97
CA ALA A 44 -3.02 8.59 4.57
C ALA A 44 -2.65 7.09 4.63
N ARG A 45 -3.57 6.24 5.12
CA ARG A 45 -3.38 4.78 5.14
C ARG A 45 -3.28 4.17 3.74
N ARG A 46 -3.99 4.71 2.76
CA ARG A 46 -3.88 4.25 1.35
C ARG A 46 -2.49 4.58 0.78
N ASN A 47 -1.99 5.79 1.03
CA ASN A 47 -0.67 6.22 0.58
C ASN A 47 0.46 5.45 1.27
N GLU A 48 0.32 5.18 2.58
CA GLU A 48 1.25 4.34 3.33
C GLU A 48 1.34 2.93 2.73
N ARG A 49 0.19 2.27 2.51
CA ARG A 49 0.15 0.95 1.85
C ARG A 49 0.79 0.98 0.47
N LEU A 50 0.45 1.97 -0.36
CA LEU A 50 1.00 2.11 -1.71
C LEU A 50 2.53 2.26 -1.71
N THR A 51 3.07 3.02 -0.75
CA THR A 51 4.52 3.19 -0.57
C THR A 51 5.20 1.84 -0.32
N HIS A 52 4.64 1.02 0.56
CA HIS A 52 5.21 -0.30 0.89
C HIS A 52 5.02 -1.34 -0.22
N LEU A 53 3.91 -1.28 -0.95
CA LEU A 53 3.69 -2.11 -2.14
C LEU A 53 4.73 -1.81 -3.23
N ILE A 54 5.05 -0.54 -3.48
CA ILE A 54 6.10 -0.13 -4.42
C ILE A 54 7.48 -0.57 -3.95
N ALA A 55 7.78 -0.46 -2.65
CA ALA A 55 9.05 -0.90 -2.08
C ALA A 55 9.25 -2.41 -2.28
N PHE A 56 8.21 -3.22 -2.03
CA PHE A 56 8.26 -4.66 -2.28
C PHE A 56 8.44 -5.00 -3.76
N LEU A 57 7.69 -4.35 -4.66
CA LEU A 57 7.86 -4.57 -6.10
C LEU A 57 9.27 -4.21 -6.59
N SER A 58 9.84 -3.14 -6.06
CA SER A 58 11.23 -2.74 -6.36
C SER A 58 12.23 -3.80 -5.90
N ALA A 59 12.05 -4.35 -4.69
CA ALA A 59 12.90 -5.41 -4.17
C ALA A 59 12.78 -6.71 -5.00
N VAL A 60 11.56 -7.08 -5.40
CA VAL A 60 11.31 -8.21 -6.30
C VAL A 60 11.97 -8.01 -7.65
N GLN A 61 11.84 -6.84 -8.28
CA GLN A 61 12.48 -6.55 -9.56
C GLN A 61 14.00 -6.64 -9.48
N GLU A 62 14.60 -6.20 -8.37
CA GLU A 62 16.05 -6.33 -8.20
C GLU A 62 16.46 -7.80 -8.06
N ALA A 63 15.66 -8.59 -7.34
CA ALA A 63 15.87 -10.03 -7.20
C ALA A 63 15.76 -10.77 -8.54
N GLU A 64 14.84 -10.34 -9.41
CA GLU A 64 14.76 -10.83 -10.79
C GLU A 64 16.02 -10.53 -11.60
N ARG A 65 16.58 -9.32 -11.47
CA ARG A 65 17.86 -8.97 -12.14
C ARG A 65 18.99 -9.85 -11.64
N VAL A 66 19.08 -10.09 -10.33
CA VAL A 66 20.09 -10.98 -9.75
C VAL A 66 19.95 -12.42 -10.28
N ALA A 67 18.72 -12.92 -10.46
CA ALA A 67 18.48 -14.22 -11.07
C ALA A 67 18.88 -14.25 -12.55
N VAL A 68 18.53 -13.22 -13.34
CA VAL A 68 18.96 -13.12 -14.74
C VAL A 68 20.48 -13.04 -14.85
N ASP A 69 21.14 -12.23 -14.01
CA ASP A 69 22.61 -12.19 -13.90
C ASP A 69 23.21 -13.59 -13.68
N ARG A 70 22.58 -14.40 -12.82
CA ARG A 70 23.04 -15.75 -12.54
C ARG A 70 22.92 -16.68 -13.74
N TYR A 71 21.71 -16.76 -14.31
CA TYR A 71 21.34 -17.84 -15.21
C TYR A 71 21.48 -17.48 -16.69
N HIS A 72 21.39 -16.20 -17.04
CA HIS A 72 21.63 -15.73 -18.41
C HIS A 72 23.09 -15.30 -18.62
N HIS A 73 23.68 -14.57 -17.66
CA HIS A 73 25.07 -14.08 -17.77
C HIS A 73 26.11 -14.99 -17.08
N ASN A 74 25.69 -16.11 -16.50
CA ASN A 74 26.54 -17.08 -15.80
C ASN A 74 27.39 -16.46 -14.66
N LEU A 75 26.90 -15.40 -14.01
CA LEU A 75 27.60 -14.76 -12.90
C LEU A 75 27.44 -15.60 -11.62
N ALA A 76 28.54 -16.02 -11.02
CA ALA A 76 28.57 -17.02 -9.95
C ALA A 76 29.47 -16.64 -8.76
N ASP A 77 30.05 -15.45 -8.79
CA ASP A 77 31.14 -15.06 -7.91
C ASP A 77 30.64 -14.65 -6.51
N GLU A 78 31.59 -14.43 -5.60
CA GLU A 78 31.29 -13.98 -4.23
C GLU A 78 30.50 -12.66 -4.23
N GLN A 79 30.74 -11.79 -5.22
CA GLN A 79 30.01 -10.54 -5.38
C GLN A 79 28.54 -10.79 -5.71
N TRP A 80 28.25 -11.71 -6.64
CA TRP A 80 26.88 -12.14 -6.93
C TRP A 80 26.21 -12.75 -5.70
N GLN A 81 26.91 -13.62 -4.96
CA GLN A 81 26.33 -14.27 -3.78
C GLN A 81 25.98 -13.27 -2.67
N ALA A 82 26.83 -12.26 -2.46
CA ALA A 82 26.58 -11.16 -1.53
C ALA A 82 25.36 -10.33 -1.95
N ARG A 83 25.28 -9.95 -3.24
CA ARG A 83 24.12 -9.23 -3.80
C ARG A 83 22.83 -10.06 -3.67
N ALA A 84 22.86 -11.35 -3.98
CA ALA A 84 21.71 -12.24 -3.88
C ALA A 84 21.17 -12.33 -2.45
N SER A 85 22.07 -12.45 -1.47
CA SER A 85 21.69 -12.48 -0.05
C SER A 85 21.05 -11.16 0.38
N GLN A 86 21.68 -10.03 0.04
CA GLN A 86 21.17 -8.69 0.38
C GLN A 86 19.79 -8.42 -0.24
N VAL A 87 19.61 -8.79 -1.50
CA VAL A 87 18.36 -8.55 -2.22
C VAL A 87 17.24 -9.45 -1.72
N LEU A 88 17.53 -10.72 -1.38
CA LEU A 88 16.55 -11.60 -0.74
C LEU A 88 16.13 -11.07 0.64
N ASP A 89 17.06 -10.57 1.44
CA ASP A 89 16.73 -9.93 2.72
C ASP A 89 15.76 -8.75 2.51
N SER A 90 16.02 -7.89 1.51
CA SER A 90 15.13 -6.78 1.17
C SER A 90 13.73 -7.24 0.76
N VAL A 91 13.62 -8.30 -0.06
CA VAL A 91 12.34 -8.92 -0.46
C VAL A 91 11.57 -9.40 0.78
N TRP A 92 12.23 -10.10 1.70
CA TRP A 92 11.58 -10.62 2.90
C TRP A 92 11.20 -9.53 3.90
N VAL A 93 12.02 -8.49 4.05
CA VAL A 93 11.70 -7.34 4.92
C VAL A 93 10.46 -6.61 4.38
N THR A 94 10.45 -6.29 3.10
CA THR A 94 9.32 -5.57 2.48
C THR A 94 8.05 -6.43 2.44
N GLN A 95 8.15 -7.75 2.24
CA GLN A 95 7.03 -8.68 2.36
C GLN A 95 6.43 -8.67 3.78
N LYS A 96 7.25 -8.66 4.84
CA LYS A 96 6.77 -8.56 6.22
C LYS A 96 6.06 -7.23 6.48
N THR A 97 6.51 -6.14 5.86
CA THR A 97 5.80 -4.86 5.97
C THR A 97 4.42 -4.92 5.31
N ILE A 98 4.30 -5.59 4.15
CA ILE A 98 2.98 -5.86 3.53
C ILE A 98 2.10 -6.68 4.46
N HIS A 99 2.66 -7.70 5.13
CA HIS A 99 1.92 -8.54 6.08
C HIS A 99 1.31 -7.74 7.25
N VAL A 100 1.99 -6.68 7.69
CA VAL A 100 1.49 -5.83 8.78
C VAL A 100 0.39 -4.86 8.29
N LEU A 101 0.48 -4.37 7.06
CA LEU A 101 -0.30 -3.22 6.60
C LEU A 101 -1.47 -3.55 5.66
N CYS A 102 -1.39 -4.68 4.94
CA CYS A 102 -2.36 -5.05 3.91
C CYS A 102 -3.28 -6.19 4.37
N ALA A 103 -4.38 -6.41 3.66
CA ALA A 103 -5.25 -7.55 3.97
C ALA A 103 -4.51 -8.89 3.75
N SER A 104 -4.99 -9.94 4.41
CA SER A 104 -4.40 -11.28 4.37
C SER A 104 -4.15 -11.79 2.96
N GLU A 105 -5.08 -11.57 2.04
CA GLU A 105 -5.02 -12.05 0.65
C GLU A 105 -3.83 -11.44 -0.10
N VAL A 106 -3.60 -10.14 0.07
CA VAL A 106 -2.44 -9.45 -0.52
C VAL A 106 -1.14 -9.88 0.13
N SER A 107 -1.14 -10.09 1.45
CA SER A 107 0.03 -10.61 2.16
C SER A 107 0.42 -12.01 1.71
N GLU A 108 -0.55 -12.89 1.51
CA GLU A 108 -0.36 -14.26 1.02
C GLU A 108 0.18 -14.27 -0.41
N ALA A 109 -0.38 -13.43 -1.29
CA ALA A 109 0.13 -13.30 -2.65
C ALA A 109 1.55 -12.71 -2.69
N ALA A 110 1.86 -11.71 -1.86
CA ALA A 110 3.21 -11.19 -1.71
C ALA A 110 4.20 -12.27 -1.23
N ARG A 111 3.77 -13.11 -0.28
CA ARG A 111 4.57 -14.24 0.21
C ARG A 111 4.82 -15.27 -0.87
N SER A 112 3.83 -15.59 -1.69
CA SER A 112 3.99 -16.48 -2.85
C SER A 112 4.99 -15.92 -3.86
N LEU A 113 4.91 -14.63 -4.17
CA LEU A 113 5.85 -13.96 -5.07
C LEU A 113 7.28 -13.96 -4.50
N ALA A 114 7.45 -13.64 -3.22
CA ALA A 114 8.76 -13.69 -2.56
C ALA A 114 9.40 -15.09 -2.64
N TRP A 115 8.60 -16.15 -2.43
CA TRP A 115 9.06 -17.53 -2.57
C TRP A 115 9.45 -17.88 -4.00
N ALA A 116 8.65 -17.51 -5.00
CA ALA A 116 8.95 -17.78 -6.41
C ALA A 116 10.31 -17.18 -6.82
N VAL A 117 10.59 -15.95 -6.37
CA VAL A 117 11.86 -15.29 -6.67
C VAL A 117 13.02 -15.91 -5.89
N GLN A 118 12.83 -16.26 -4.62
CA GLN A 118 13.87 -16.96 -3.86
C GLN A 118 14.21 -18.30 -4.50
N GLU A 119 13.20 -19.07 -4.91
CA GLU A 119 13.37 -20.36 -5.52
C GLU A 119 14.16 -20.25 -6.81
N VAL A 120 13.80 -19.30 -7.68
CA VAL A 120 14.52 -19.10 -8.94
C VAL A 120 15.97 -18.67 -8.73
N ILE A 121 16.26 -17.81 -7.74
CA ILE A 121 17.65 -17.41 -7.40
C ILE A 121 18.48 -18.60 -6.93
N ARG A 122 17.87 -19.53 -6.18
CA ARG A 122 18.60 -20.64 -5.54
C ARG A 122 18.77 -21.84 -6.46
N LYS A 123 17.73 -22.20 -7.20
CA LYS A 123 17.69 -23.45 -7.98
C LYS A 123 17.78 -23.21 -9.48
N GLY A 124 17.46 -21.99 -9.93
CA GLY A 124 17.35 -21.66 -11.33
C GLY A 124 16.02 -22.10 -11.93
N PRO A 125 15.79 -21.75 -13.20
CA PRO A 125 14.66 -22.26 -13.95
C PRO A 125 14.78 -23.77 -14.19
N GLU A 126 13.63 -24.45 -14.31
CA GLU A 126 13.55 -25.91 -14.37
C GLU A 126 14.20 -26.55 -15.63
N ASP A 127 14.27 -25.82 -16.74
CA ASP A 127 14.74 -26.33 -18.03
C ASP A 127 16.07 -25.66 -18.48
N PRO A 128 17.15 -26.42 -18.75
CA PRO A 128 18.46 -25.90 -19.12
C PRO A 128 18.56 -25.30 -20.53
N GLY A 129 17.53 -25.37 -21.39
CA GLY A 129 17.58 -24.74 -22.72
C GLY A 129 17.67 -23.20 -22.70
N GLU A 130 18.27 -22.58 -23.71
CA GLU A 130 18.22 -21.12 -23.90
C GLU A 130 16.87 -20.66 -24.49
N PRO A 131 16.40 -19.42 -24.22
CA PRO A 131 17.04 -18.39 -23.40
C PRO A 131 16.61 -18.49 -21.92
N GLN A 132 17.58 -18.29 -21.02
CA GLN A 132 17.41 -18.51 -19.57
C GLN A 132 16.68 -17.39 -18.83
N ASP A 133 16.77 -16.15 -19.34
CA ASP A 133 16.07 -14.97 -18.81
C ASP A 133 14.54 -15.10 -18.94
N GLU A 134 14.05 -15.55 -20.11
CA GLU A 134 12.63 -15.78 -20.32
C GLU A 134 12.06 -16.82 -19.35
N LYS A 135 12.85 -17.85 -19.02
CA LYS A 135 12.46 -18.90 -18.07
C LYS A 135 12.45 -18.42 -16.63
N VAL A 136 13.42 -17.57 -16.25
CA VAL A 136 13.40 -16.88 -14.95
C VAL A 136 12.10 -16.09 -14.82
N TRP A 137 11.73 -15.31 -15.84
CA TRP A 137 10.48 -14.56 -15.82
C TRP A 137 9.24 -15.43 -15.87
N ALA A 138 9.25 -16.53 -16.63
CA ALA A 138 8.14 -17.48 -16.71
C ALA A 138 7.84 -18.12 -15.34
N HIS A 139 8.87 -18.42 -14.55
CA HIS A 139 8.70 -18.96 -13.20
C HIS A 139 8.03 -17.95 -12.24
N ILE A 140 8.36 -16.66 -12.36
CA ILE A 140 7.90 -15.60 -11.45
C ILE A 140 6.56 -14.99 -11.89
N ARG A 141 6.27 -14.98 -13.20
CA ARG A 141 5.10 -14.31 -13.78
C ARG A 141 3.77 -14.69 -13.13
N PRO A 142 3.46 -15.98 -12.85
CA PRO A 142 2.17 -16.36 -12.27
C PRO A 142 1.93 -15.74 -10.89
N SER A 143 2.92 -15.80 -9.99
CA SER A 143 2.80 -15.23 -8.65
C SER A 143 2.79 -13.70 -8.68
N ARG A 144 3.54 -13.08 -9.60
CA ARG A 144 3.50 -11.63 -9.83
C ARG A 144 2.12 -11.17 -10.28
N GLN A 145 1.52 -11.86 -11.23
CA GLN A 145 0.21 -11.51 -11.76
C GLN A 145 -0.87 -11.63 -10.68
N ALA A 146 -0.88 -12.73 -9.93
CA ALA A 146 -1.81 -12.92 -8.81
C ALA A 146 -1.68 -11.81 -7.75
N PHE A 147 -0.45 -11.40 -7.42
CA PHE A 147 -0.21 -10.29 -6.51
C PHE A 147 -0.72 -8.95 -7.07
N LEU A 148 -0.41 -8.63 -8.33
CA LEU A 148 -0.82 -7.37 -8.95
C LEU A 148 -2.34 -7.26 -9.11
N ASP A 149 -3.02 -8.37 -9.43
CA ASP A 149 -4.48 -8.39 -9.54
C ASP A 149 -5.14 -8.08 -8.19
N LEU A 150 -4.68 -8.69 -7.09
CA LEU A 150 -5.19 -8.42 -5.74
C LEU A 150 -4.88 -6.99 -5.27
N VAL A 151 -3.70 -6.47 -5.61
CA VAL A 151 -3.32 -5.09 -5.29
C VAL A 151 -4.21 -4.10 -6.04
N ARG A 152 -4.51 -4.35 -7.32
CA ARG A 152 -5.41 -3.52 -8.12
C ARG A 152 -6.79 -3.44 -7.48
N ASP A 153 -7.34 -4.58 -7.08
CA ASP A 153 -8.69 -4.67 -6.47
C ASP A 153 -8.77 -3.99 -5.09
N GLN A 154 -7.66 -3.92 -4.34
CA GLN A 154 -7.60 -3.19 -3.08
C GLN A 154 -7.40 -1.67 -3.22
N LEU A 155 -6.90 -1.24 -4.37
CA LEU A 155 -6.58 0.18 -4.63
C LEU A 155 -7.66 0.89 -5.47
N SER A 156 -8.54 0.15 -6.15
CA SER A 156 -9.74 0.65 -6.85
C SER A 156 -10.81 1.12 -5.87
#